data_AF-A0A7D4FYT6-F1
#
_entry.id   AF-A0A7D4FYT6-F1
#
_cell.length_a   1.000
_cell.length_b   1.000
_cell.length_c   1.000
_cell.angle_alpha   90.00
_cell.angle_beta   90.00
_cell.angle_gamma   90.00
#
_symmetry.space_group_name_H-M   'P 1'
#
loop_
_entity.id
_entity.type
_entity.pdbx_description
1 polymer ?
#
loop_
_entity_poly.entity_id
_entity_poly.type
_entity_poly.pdbx_seq_one_letter_code
_entity_poly.pdbx_strand_id
1 'polypeptide(L)'
;MGLFNYSSKLSDEQLRRISLSAQYQGQQGGDHFTLSSKIGSRAKVLLEQGWGITNRQELCDTIEELLGRCRSLDIAVIKEEMMAEIQEDSGINTEVRRIWSMASIVDKHYITRVGDLSDLLNMLTNYIAAQDSLLANELITSWDTITEKDVIGWDIGRTAYLVRVGVEMKYLNSDEAWDYLEKAYQRAISTFDTWEEFGHSYIIGRCCWTSHPEERDVLGFCNVVKWLMKHPESPWIKVKLK
;
A
#
# COMPACT_ATOMS: atom_id res chain seq x y z
N MET A 1 -3.35 15.18 43.65
CA MET A 1 -2.20 14.50 43.00
C MET A 1 -2.51 14.38 41.52
N GLY A 2 -1.97 15.28 40.71
CA GLY A 2 -2.15 15.23 39.25
C GLY A 2 -1.29 14.13 38.67
N LEU A 3 -1.93 13.18 37.99
CA LEU A 3 -1.27 12.16 37.19
C LEU A 3 -0.54 12.88 36.04
N PHE A 4 0.78 13.00 36.14
CA PHE A 4 1.61 13.42 35.03
C PHE A 4 1.53 12.36 33.94
N ASN A 5 0.68 12.59 32.95
CA ASN A 5 0.63 11.82 31.73
C ASN A 5 1.81 12.27 30.85
N TYR A 6 3.02 11.81 31.16
CA TYR A 6 4.19 11.98 30.29
C TYR A 6 3.99 11.08 29.07
N SER A 7 3.22 11.55 28.10
CA SER A 7 3.34 11.03 26.74
C SER A 7 4.72 11.44 26.24
N SER A 8 5.72 10.55 26.37
CA SER A 8 7.05 10.79 25.83
C SER A 8 6.91 11.11 24.34
N LYS A 9 7.35 12.30 23.95
CA LYS A 9 7.42 12.70 22.55
C LYS A 9 8.25 11.66 21.79
N LEU A 10 7.73 11.17 20.66
CA LEU A 10 8.47 10.25 19.80
C LEU A 10 9.79 10.89 19.36
N SER A 11 10.85 10.10 19.29
CA SER A 11 12.09 10.54 18.64
C SER A 11 11.86 10.70 17.14
N ASP A 12 12.72 11.45 16.45
CA ASP A 12 12.67 11.58 14.99
C ASP A 12 12.78 10.22 14.29
N GLU A 13 13.54 9.30 14.87
CA GLU A 13 13.72 7.93 14.38
C GLU A 13 12.41 7.13 14.48
N GLN A 14 11.75 7.19 15.64
CA GLN A 14 10.43 6.60 15.83
C GLN A 14 9.38 7.24 14.91
N LEU A 15 9.44 8.56 14.74
CA LEU A 15 8.53 9.30 13.89
C LEU A 15 8.67 8.89 12.42
N ARG A 16 9.90 8.71 11.90
CA ARG A 16 10.15 8.21 10.53
C ARG A 16 9.41 6.90 10.26
N ARG A 17 9.50 5.95 11.19
CA ARG A 17 8.89 4.62 11.05
C ARG A 17 7.37 4.67 10.99
N ILE A 18 6.74 5.37 11.94
CA ILE A 18 5.27 5.47 11.92
C ILE A 18 4.77 6.32 10.75
N SER A 19 5.60 7.25 10.24
CA SER A 19 5.27 8.11 9.10
C SER A 19 5.06 7.35 7.79
N LEU A 20 5.54 6.11 7.67
CA LEU A 20 5.23 5.22 6.54
C LEU A 20 3.72 4.99 6.38
N SER A 21 2.98 5.01 7.48
CA SER A 21 1.52 4.84 7.47
C SER A 21 0.74 6.11 7.13
N ALA A 22 1.40 7.25 6.91
CA ALA A 22 0.73 8.55 6.88
C ALA A 22 -0.33 8.68 5.77
N GLN A 23 -0.10 8.09 4.59
CA GLN A 23 -1.10 8.10 3.51
C GLN A 23 -2.33 7.27 3.86
N TYR A 24 -2.16 6.06 4.40
CA TYR A 24 -3.28 5.20 4.79
C TYR A 24 -4.03 5.80 5.97
N GLN A 25 -3.30 6.40 6.90
CA GLN A 25 -3.88 7.11 8.01
C GLN A 25 -4.65 8.37 7.60
N GLY A 26 -4.19 9.11 6.57
CA GLY A 26 -4.96 10.24 6.03
C GLY A 26 -6.36 9.85 5.55
N GLN A 27 -6.55 8.58 5.20
CA GLN A 27 -7.84 8.04 4.74
C GLN A 27 -8.69 7.50 5.89
N GLN A 28 -8.05 6.77 6.82
CA GLN A 28 -8.76 6.14 7.92
C GLN A 28 -8.97 7.07 9.12
N GLY A 29 -8.21 8.17 9.19
CA GLY A 29 -8.11 9.06 10.34
C GLY A 29 -7.15 8.54 11.40
N GLY A 30 -6.95 9.31 12.47
CA GLY A 30 -6.05 8.95 13.58
C GLY A 30 -4.97 10.00 13.84
N ASP A 31 -4.07 9.72 14.77
CA ASP A 31 -2.99 10.63 15.20
C ASP A 31 -1.64 10.23 14.58
N HIS A 32 -0.98 11.13 13.85
CA HIS A 32 0.28 10.83 13.15
C HIS A 32 1.49 10.75 14.07
N PHE A 33 1.37 11.18 15.33
CA PHE A 33 2.48 11.39 16.26
C PHE A 33 2.45 10.45 17.46
N THR A 34 1.71 9.34 17.36
CA THR A 34 1.66 8.29 18.37
C THR A 34 1.89 6.90 17.78
N LEU A 35 2.45 5.98 18.56
CA LEU A 35 2.62 4.60 18.12
C LEU A 35 1.28 3.94 17.77
N SER A 36 0.26 4.07 18.63
CA SER A 36 -1.12 3.66 18.29
C SER A 36 -1.70 4.54 17.18
N SER A 37 -2.58 3.98 16.35
CA SER A 37 -3.32 4.73 15.30
C SER A 37 -4.28 5.78 15.87
N LYS A 38 -4.79 5.61 17.10
CA LYS A 38 -5.78 6.49 17.75
C LYS A 38 -7.09 6.65 16.96
N ILE A 39 -7.60 5.55 16.41
CA ILE A 39 -8.88 5.54 15.67
C ILE A 39 -10.07 5.08 16.52
N GLY A 40 -9.83 4.74 17.79
CA GLY A 40 -10.83 4.44 18.80
C GLY A 40 -11.62 3.17 18.48
N SER A 41 -12.94 3.23 18.68
CA SER A 41 -13.85 2.10 18.46
C SER A 41 -13.86 1.59 17.02
N ARG A 42 -13.35 2.37 16.06
CA ARG A 42 -13.23 1.97 14.65
C ARG A 42 -12.10 0.95 14.41
N ALA A 43 -11.14 0.81 15.32
CA ALA A 43 -10.01 -0.13 15.18
C ALA A 43 -10.49 -1.56 14.94
N LYS A 44 -11.47 -2.01 15.74
CA LYS A 44 -12.05 -3.35 15.63
C LYS A 44 -12.75 -3.55 14.27
N VAL A 45 -13.59 -2.58 13.87
CA VAL A 45 -14.33 -2.64 12.60
C VAL A 45 -13.37 -2.66 11.41
N LEU A 46 -12.31 -1.86 11.45
CA LEU A 46 -11.29 -1.82 10.41
C LEU A 46 -10.61 -3.18 10.24
N LEU A 47 -10.18 -3.81 11.34
CA LEU A 47 -9.55 -5.12 11.28
C LEU A 47 -10.53 -6.20 10.83
N GLU A 48 -11.70 -6.32 11.47
CA GLU A 48 -12.62 -7.43 11.22
C GLU A 48 -13.32 -7.33 9.86
N GLN A 49 -13.83 -6.14 9.49
CA GLN A 49 -14.59 -5.97 8.25
C GLN A 49 -13.71 -5.56 7.07
N GLY A 50 -12.67 -4.76 7.32
CA GLY A 50 -11.78 -4.27 6.27
C GLY A 50 -10.68 -5.26 5.89
N TRP A 51 -10.23 -6.08 6.85
CA TRP A 51 -9.10 -7.00 6.66
C TRP A 51 -9.43 -8.46 6.97
N GLY A 52 -10.60 -8.77 7.54
CA GLY A 52 -10.92 -10.12 8.00
C GLY A 52 -10.09 -10.58 9.21
N ILE A 53 -9.42 -9.65 9.91
CA ILE A 53 -8.53 -9.94 11.03
C ILE A 53 -9.32 -9.89 12.33
N THR A 54 -9.43 -11.03 13.00
CA THR A 54 -10.19 -11.20 14.25
C THR A 54 -9.29 -11.49 15.45
N ASN A 55 -8.03 -11.86 15.23
CA ASN A 55 -7.10 -12.21 16.30
C ASN A 55 -5.65 -11.80 16.00
N ARG A 56 -4.77 -11.94 17.00
CA ARG A 56 -3.35 -11.59 16.92
C ARG A 56 -2.61 -12.36 15.83
N GLN A 57 -2.87 -13.65 15.69
CA GLN A 57 -2.13 -14.49 14.74
C GLN A 57 -2.40 -14.03 13.31
N GLU A 58 -3.66 -13.84 12.95
CA GLU A 58 -4.07 -13.31 11.64
C GLU A 58 -3.45 -11.94 11.34
N LEU A 59 -3.35 -11.07 12.35
CA LEU A 59 -2.67 -9.78 12.20
C LEU A 59 -1.18 -9.95 11.86
N CYS A 60 -0.48 -10.78 12.63
CA CYS A 60 0.95 -11.04 12.41
C CYS A 60 1.19 -11.68 11.04
N ASP A 61 0.37 -12.66 10.65
CA ASP A 61 0.48 -13.34 9.36
C ASP A 61 0.25 -12.36 8.21
N THR A 62 -0.74 -11.47 8.33
CA THR A 62 -1.00 -10.41 7.33
C THR A 62 0.16 -9.42 7.23
N ILE A 63 0.76 -9.02 8.36
CA ILE A 63 1.91 -8.11 8.40
C ILE A 63 3.13 -8.76 7.74
N GLU A 64 3.44 -10.02 8.09
CA GLU A 64 4.56 -10.75 7.49
C GLU A 64 4.32 -11.04 6.01
N GLU A 65 3.07 -11.29 5.60
CA GLU A 65 2.71 -11.40 4.20
C GLU A 65 2.97 -10.09 3.43
N LEU A 66 2.51 -8.94 3.93
CA LEU A 66 2.76 -7.64 3.29
C LEU A 66 4.27 -7.31 3.26
N LEU A 67 5.02 -7.66 4.30
CA LEU A 67 6.47 -7.46 4.37
C LEU A 67 7.27 -8.44 3.50
N GLY A 68 6.80 -9.67 3.34
CA GLY A 68 7.45 -10.73 2.57
C GLY A 68 7.05 -10.77 1.10
N ARG A 69 5.90 -10.17 0.75
CA ARG A 69 5.44 -10.03 -0.64
C ARG A 69 6.44 -9.20 -1.44
N CYS A 70 7.23 -9.87 -2.27
CA CYS A 70 8.06 -9.30 -3.32
C CYS A 70 7.29 -9.52 -4.63
N ARG A 71 6.31 -8.66 -4.92
CA ARG A 71 5.38 -8.81 -6.06
C ARG A 71 6.01 -8.49 -7.42
N SER A 72 7.34 -8.57 -7.52
CA SER A 72 8.07 -8.40 -8.79
C SER A 72 7.66 -9.43 -9.83
N LEU A 73 7.36 -10.66 -9.41
CA LEU A 73 6.83 -11.70 -10.32
C LEU A 73 5.47 -11.31 -10.90
N ASP A 74 4.54 -10.82 -10.08
CA ASP A 74 3.20 -10.44 -10.53
C ASP A 74 3.26 -9.33 -11.59
N ILE A 75 4.08 -8.28 -11.37
CA ILE A 75 4.19 -7.17 -12.32
C ILE A 75 4.87 -7.59 -13.62
N ALA A 76 5.92 -8.41 -13.56
CA ALA A 76 6.62 -8.87 -14.76
C ALA A 76 5.72 -9.76 -15.63
N VAL A 77 4.99 -10.69 -15.00
CA VAL A 77 3.98 -11.54 -15.66
C VAL A 77 2.91 -10.67 -16.32
N ILE A 78 2.34 -9.71 -15.58
CA ILE A 78 1.30 -8.83 -16.13
C ILE A 78 1.83 -8.00 -17.30
N LYS A 79 3.06 -7.50 -17.22
CA LYS A 79 3.67 -6.73 -18.32
C LYS A 79 3.83 -7.53 -19.60
N GLU A 80 4.32 -8.76 -19.51
CA GLU A 80 4.47 -9.63 -20.69
C GLU A 80 3.13 -9.86 -21.37
N GLU A 81 2.07 -9.99 -20.58
CA GLU A 81 0.72 -10.32 -21.07
C GLU A 81 0.01 -9.09 -21.61
N MET A 82 0.15 -7.95 -20.94
CA MET A 82 -0.32 -6.67 -21.47
C MET A 82 0.38 -6.30 -22.78
N MET A 83 1.66 -6.67 -22.95
CA MET A 83 2.36 -6.43 -24.21
C MET A 83 1.87 -7.32 -25.34
N ALA A 84 1.41 -8.54 -25.02
CA ALA A 84 0.68 -9.36 -25.96
C ALA A 84 -0.71 -8.78 -26.30
N GLU A 85 -1.41 -8.17 -25.33
CA GLU A 85 -2.72 -7.51 -25.54
C GLU A 85 -2.64 -6.23 -26.38
N ILE A 86 -1.64 -5.36 -26.14
CA ILE A 86 -1.51 -4.04 -26.79
C ILE A 86 -1.01 -4.16 -28.24
N GLN A 87 -0.28 -5.23 -28.59
CA GLN A 87 0.18 -5.45 -29.97
C GLN A 87 -0.93 -5.93 -30.92
N GLU A 88 -2.08 -6.37 -30.40
CA GLU A 88 -3.21 -6.80 -31.22
C GLU A 88 -4.45 -5.89 -31.05
N ASP A 89 -4.40 -4.74 -31.73
CA ASP A 89 -5.53 -3.91 -32.16
C ASP A 89 -6.25 -3.07 -31.08
N SER A 90 -6.20 -1.75 -31.26
CA SER A 90 -6.75 -0.69 -30.39
C SER A 90 -8.29 -0.68 -30.23
N GLY A 91 -8.99 -1.69 -30.76
CA GLY A 91 -10.44 -1.72 -30.84
C GLY A 91 -11.17 -2.67 -29.89
N ILE A 92 -10.49 -3.59 -29.18
CA ILE A 92 -11.19 -4.69 -28.49
C ILE A 92 -10.62 -4.97 -27.09
N ASN A 93 -11.10 -4.19 -26.11
CA ASN A 93 -11.01 -4.50 -24.68
C ASN A 93 -12.28 -5.26 -24.25
N THR A 94 -12.36 -6.56 -24.54
CA THR A 94 -13.51 -7.39 -24.13
C THR A 94 -13.12 -8.37 -23.02
N GLU A 95 -14.10 -8.70 -22.18
CA GLU A 95 -14.00 -9.72 -21.11
C GLU A 95 -13.48 -11.07 -21.64
N VAL A 96 -13.92 -11.46 -22.85
CA VAL A 96 -13.47 -12.70 -23.50
C VAL A 96 -11.96 -12.71 -23.74
N ARG A 97 -11.37 -11.58 -24.17
CA ARG A 97 -9.94 -11.52 -24.46
C ARG A 97 -9.09 -11.49 -23.19
N ARG A 98 -9.57 -10.83 -22.13
CA ARG A 98 -8.97 -10.92 -20.78
C ARG A 98 -8.89 -12.38 -20.30
N ILE A 99 -9.93 -13.18 -20.54
CA ILE A 99 -9.96 -14.62 -20.22
C ILE A 99 -8.91 -15.41 -21.04
N TRP A 100 -8.66 -15.05 -22.31
CA TRP A 100 -7.63 -15.71 -23.13
C TRP A 100 -6.20 -15.36 -22.69
N SER A 101 -5.91 -14.10 -22.38
CA SER A 101 -4.62 -13.70 -21.77
C SER A 101 -4.41 -14.42 -20.44
N MET A 102 -5.47 -14.51 -19.61
CA MET A 102 -5.44 -15.29 -18.36
C MET A 102 -5.11 -16.78 -18.58
N ALA A 103 -5.68 -17.42 -19.60
CA ALA A 103 -5.36 -18.82 -19.92
C ALA A 103 -3.89 -18.98 -20.33
N SER A 104 -3.33 -18.01 -21.08
CA SER A 104 -1.92 -17.97 -21.47
C SER A 104 -0.98 -17.82 -20.24
N ILE A 105 -1.32 -16.94 -19.30
CA ILE A 105 -0.57 -16.75 -18.04
C ILE A 105 -0.46 -18.04 -17.24
N VAL A 106 -1.60 -18.72 -17.04
CA VAL A 106 -1.68 -19.94 -16.23
C VAL A 106 -0.82 -21.05 -16.83
N ASP A 107 -0.84 -21.19 -18.16
CA ASP A 107 -0.06 -22.18 -18.90
C ASP A 107 1.44 -21.87 -18.85
N LYS A 108 1.82 -20.59 -18.97
CA LYS A 108 3.22 -20.15 -19.03
C LYS A 108 3.94 -20.13 -17.68
N HIS A 109 3.24 -19.75 -16.60
CA HIS A 109 3.86 -19.51 -15.29
C HIS A 109 3.54 -20.58 -14.24
N TYR A 110 2.90 -21.70 -14.62
CA TYR A 110 2.48 -22.76 -13.69
C TYR A 110 1.77 -22.19 -12.45
N ILE A 111 0.88 -21.21 -12.65
CA ILE A 111 0.11 -20.63 -11.55
C ILE A 111 -0.87 -21.69 -11.06
N THR A 112 -0.54 -22.31 -9.91
CA THR A 112 -1.25 -23.49 -9.39
C THR A 112 -2.47 -23.14 -8.54
N ARG A 113 -2.67 -21.86 -8.19
CA ARG A 113 -3.75 -21.41 -7.30
C ARG A 113 -4.71 -20.46 -8.00
N VAL A 114 -6.00 -20.77 -7.90
CA VAL A 114 -7.11 -19.95 -8.47
C VAL A 114 -7.12 -18.52 -7.91
N GLY A 115 -6.66 -18.32 -6.67
CA GLY A 115 -6.55 -17.00 -6.04
C GLY A 115 -5.56 -16.07 -6.74
N ASP A 116 -4.40 -16.59 -7.13
CA ASP A 116 -3.33 -15.81 -7.78
C ASP A 116 -3.83 -15.26 -9.13
N LEU A 117 -4.60 -16.04 -9.90
CA LEU A 117 -5.16 -15.59 -11.18
C LEU A 117 -6.20 -14.47 -11.02
N SER A 118 -7.10 -14.59 -10.03
CA SER A 118 -8.10 -13.56 -9.76
C SER A 118 -7.45 -12.24 -9.33
N ASP A 119 -6.39 -12.32 -8.55
CA ASP A 119 -5.61 -11.16 -8.10
C ASP A 119 -4.93 -10.46 -9.29
N LEU A 120 -4.34 -11.21 -10.22
CA LEU A 120 -3.73 -10.66 -11.43
C LEU A 120 -4.78 -9.99 -12.34
N LEU A 121 -5.95 -10.60 -12.54
CA LEU A 121 -7.03 -10.02 -13.34
C LEU A 121 -7.56 -8.72 -12.73
N ASN A 122 -7.77 -8.73 -11.41
CA ASN A 122 -8.17 -7.54 -10.69
C ASN A 122 -7.10 -6.45 -10.87
N MET A 123 -5.83 -6.82 -10.78
CA MET A 123 -4.74 -5.87 -10.96
C MET A 123 -4.74 -5.20 -12.33
N LEU A 124 -4.84 -6.01 -13.38
CA LEU A 124 -4.92 -5.53 -14.76
C LEU A 124 -6.13 -4.61 -14.98
N THR A 125 -7.31 -5.05 -14.52
CA THR A 125 -8.55 -4.29 -14.69
C THR A 125 -8.48 -2.94 -13.95
N ASN A 126 -7.89 -2.93 -12.76
CA ASN A 126 -7.72 -1.73 -11.97
C ASN A 126 -6.74 -0.76 -12.61
N TYR A 127 -5.62 -1.27 -13.13
CA TYR A 127 -4.65 -0.46 -13.83
C TYR A 127 -5.28 0.21 -15.06
N ILE A 128 -5.94 -0.55 -15.94
CA ILE A 128 -6.60 0.00 -17.14
C ILE A 128 -7.58 1.11 -16.75
N ALA A 129 -8.34 0.91 -15.67
CA ALA A 129 -9.29 1.91 -15.19
C ALA A 129 -8.63 3.16 -14.60
N ALA A 130 -7.42 3.06 -14.06
CA ALA A 130 -6.69 4.15 -13.42
C ALA A 130 -5.68 4.85 -14.36
N GLN A 131 -5.33 4.24 -15.50
CA GLN A 131 -4.22 4.64 -16.36
C GLN A 131 -4.28 6.12 -16.76
N ASP A 132 -5.42 6.59 -17.28
CA ASP A 132 -5.57 7.98 -17.71
C ASP A 132 -5.33 8.96 -16.56
N SER A 133 -5.80 8.61 -15.35
CA SER A 133 -5.61 9.44 -14.16
C SER A 133 -4.17 9.39 -13.65
N LEU A 134 -3.50 8.23 -13.73
CA LEU A 134 -2.08 8.09 -13.35
C LEU A 134 -1.19 8.90 -14.29
N LEU A 135 -1.46 8.88 -15.60
CA LEU A 135 -0.78 9.68 -16.62
C LEU A 135 -1.05 11.19 -16.42
N ALA A 136 -2.31 11.57 -16.22
CA ALA A 136 -2.69 12.98 -16.04
C ALA A 136 -2.11 13.62 -14.77
N ASN A 137 -1.76 12.82 -13.76
CA ASN A 137 -1.10 13.27 -12.54
C ASN A 137 0.42 13.04 -12.54
N GLU A 138 1.00 12.68 -13.70
CA GLU A 138 2.45 12.49 -13.88
C GLU A 138 3.07 11.45 -12.93
N LEU A 139 2.28 10.48 -12.46
CA LEU A 139 2.76 9.40 -11.59
C LEU A 139 3.49 8.31 -12.38
N ILE A 140 3.13 8.14 -13.64
CA ILE A 140 3.73 7.19 -14.58
C ILE A 140 3.91 7.85 -15.93
N THR A 141 4.90 7.40 -16.70
CA THR A 141 5.07 7.79 -18.11
C THR A 141 4.39 6.79 -19.05
N SER A 142 4.40 5.52 -18.68
CA SER A 142 3.78 4.42 -19.41
C SER A 142 3.69 3.18 -18.52
N TRP A 143 2.94 2.17 -18.95
CA TRP A 143 2.83 0.91 -18.21
C TRP A 143 4.16 0.13 -18.16
N ASP A 144 4.88 0.10 -19.28
CA ASP A 144 6.10 -0.69 -19.47
C ASP A 144 7.24 -0.25 -18.53
N THR A 145 7.16 0.94 -17.93
CA THR A 145 8.15 1.43 -16.97
C THR A 145 7.85 1.05 -15.52
N ILE A 146 6.64 0.56 -15.18
CA ILE A 146 6.24 0.28 -13.79
C ILE A 146 6.93 -0.96 -13.23
N THR A 147 7.72 -0.83 -12.19
CA THR A 147 8.45 -1.94 -11.56
C THR A 147 7.95 -2.22 -10.16
N GLU A 148 8.51 -3.22 -9.48
CA GLU A 148 8.16 -3.51 -8.08
C GLU A 148 8.31 -2.27 -7.18
N LYS A 149 9.35 -1.45 -7.41
CA LYS A 149 9.58 -0.22 -6.64
C LYS A 149 8.37 0.72 -6.71
N ASP A 150 7.64 0.71 -7.84
CA ASP A 150 6.56 1.64 -8.12
C ASP A 150 5.23 1.20 -7.48
N VAL A 151 5.16 0.00 -6.89
CA VAL A 151 3.94 -0.46 -6.19
C VAL A 151 4.16 -0.78 -4.72
N ILE A 152 5.40 -1.01 -4.31
CA ILE A 152 5.68 -1.57 -2.98
C ILE A 152 5.36 -0.61 -1.82
N GLY A 153 5.32 0.70 -2.08
CA GLY A 153 4.92 1.70 -1.09
C GLY A 153 3.54 1.42 -0.50
N TRP A 154 2.62 0.84 -1.29
CA TRP A 154 1.27 0.49 -0.85
C TRP A 154 1.28 -0.56 0.26
N ASP A 155 2.09 -1.61 0.11
CA ASP A 155 2.19 -2.69 1.09
C ASP A 155 2.93 -2.23 2.34
N ILE A 156 3.99 -1.44 2.18
CA ILE A 156 4.74 -0.86 3.31
C ILE A 156 3.84 0.07 4.14
N GLY A 157 3.09 0.95 3.48
CA GLY A 157 2.21 1.90 4.17
C GLY A 157 1.09 1.21 4.96
N ARG A 158 0.48 0.17 4.37
CA ARG A 158 -0.54 -0.65 5.05
C ARG A 158 0.03 -1.46 6.20
N THR A 159 1.22 -2.04 6.02
CA THR A 159 1.95 -2.75 7.08
C THR A 159 2.14 -1.83 8.28
N ALA A 160 2.73 -0.65 8.06
CA ALA A 160 2.97 0.31 9.12
C ALA A 160 1.66 0.73 9.81
N TYR A 161 0.56 0.87 9.06
CA TYR A 161 -0.72 1.21 9.66
C TYR A 161 -1.32 0.07 10.50
N LEU A 162 -1.32 -1.17 9.98
CA LEU A 162 -1.83 -2.35 10.67
C LEU A 162 -1.08 -2.63 11.97
N VAL A 163 0.24 -2.45 11.99
CA VAL A 163 1.04 -2.54 13.21
C VAL A 163 0.49 -1.58 14.29
N ARG A 164 0.21 -0.33 13.89
CA ARG A 164 -0.26 0.72 14.81
C ARG A 164 -1.69 0.48 15.29
N VAL A 165 -2.56 -0.10 14.45
CA VAL A 165 -3.88 -0.59 14.85
C VAL A 165 -3.76 -1.81 15.78
N GLY A 166 -2.79 -2.69 15.52
CA GLY A 166 -2.45 -3.83 16.37
C GLY A 166 -2.08 -3.43 17.80
N VAL A 167 -1.33 -2.35 17.96
CA VAL A 167 -1.04 -1.75 19.27
C VAL A 167 -2.31 -1.24 19.94
N GLU A 168 -3.19 -0.57 19.20
CA GLU A 168 -4.47 -0.06 19.72
C GLU A 168 -5.39 -1.18 20.21
N MET A 169 -5.44 -2.29 19.45
CA MET A 169 -6.22 -3.49 19.77
C MET A 169 -5.52 -4.41 20.78
N LYS A 170 -4.31 -4.06 21.25
CA LYS A 170 -3.47 -4.86 22.15
C LYS A 170 -3.10 -6.24 21.59
N TYR A 171 -3.11 -6.38 20.26
CA TYR A 171 -2.61 -7.58 19.58
C TYR A 171 -1.08 -7.57 19.53
N LEU A 172 -0.49 -6.37 19.50
CA LEU A 172 0.96 -6.17 19.58
C LEU A 172 1.29 -5.32 20.80
N ASN A 173 2.39 -5.65 21.47
CA ASN A 173 3.01 -4.77 22.44
C ASN A 173 3.93 -3.73 21.75
N SER A 174 4.49 -2.80 22.53
CA SER A 174 5.32 -1.72 21.97
C SER A 174 6.56 -2.22 21.26
N ASP A 175 7.27 -3.20 21.82
CA ASP A 175 8.55 -3.67 21.28
C ASP A 175 8.32 -4.43 19.97
N GLU A 176 7.32 -5.32 19.95
CA GLU A 176 6.90 -6.02 18.73
C GLU A 176 6.52 -5.05 17.60
N ALA A 177 5.79 -3.99 17.95
CA ALA A 177 5.38 -2.99 16.98
C ALA A 177 6.56 -2.23 16.39
N TRP A 178 7.55 -1.86 17.22
CA TRP A 178 8.76 -1.21 16.72
C TRP A 178 9.60 -2.13 15.83
N ASP A 179 9.69 -3.42 16.13
CA ASP A 179 10.39 -4.39 15.30
C ASP A 179 9.76 -4.51 13.90
N TYR A 180 8.44 -4.60 13.81
CA TYR A 180 7.75 -4.63 12.51
C TYR A 180 7.91 -3.33 11.73
N LEU A 181 7.78 -2.20 12.44
CA LEU A 181 7.96 -0.88 11.85
C LEU A 181 9.40 -0.67 11.36
N GLU A 182 10.39 -1.23 12.05
CA GLU A 182 11.78 -1.23 11.61
C GLU A 182 11.95 -2.01 10.32
N LYS A 183 11.41 -3.24 10.23
CA LYS A 183 11.45 -4.05 9.00
C LYS A 183 10.82 -3.30 7.82
N ALA A 184 9.65 -2.68 8.03
CA ALA A 184 8.97 -1.87 7.03
C ALA A 184 9.82 -0.66 6.61
N TYR A 185 10.46 0.01 7.57
CA TYR A 185 11.33 1.15 7.32
C TYR A 185 12.57 0.78 6.53
N GLN A 186 13.27 -0.30 6.89
CA GLN A 186 14.43 -0.80 6.14
C GLN A 186 14.08 -1.10 4.69
N ARG A 187 12.90 -1.70 4.45
CA ARG A 187 12.41 -1.94 3.08
C ARG A 187 12.08 -0.64 2.34
N ALA A 188 11.54 0.36 3.02
CA ALA A 188 11.27 1.67 2.43
C ALA A 188 12.57 2.36 2.01
N ILE A 189 13.57 2.44 2.91
CA ILE A 189 14.82 3.15 2.62
C ILE A 189 15.76 2.38 1.69
N SER A 190 15.61 1.05 1.55
CA SER A 190 16.31 0.33 0.49
C SER A 190 15.76 0.63 -0.91
N THR A 191 14.54 1.19 -1.00
CA THR A 191 13.81 1.37 -2.26
C THR A 191 13.68 2.83 -2.67
N PHE A 192 13.44 3.74 -1.72
CA PHE A 192 13.11 5.14 -1.96
C PHE A 192 14.11 6.06 -1.27
N ASP A 193 14.45 7.17 -1.93
CA ASP A 193 15.28 8.23 -1.36
C ASP A 193 14.45 9.32 -0.67
N THR A 194 13.20 9.51 -1.11
CA THR A 194 12.33 10.59 -0.61
C THR A 194 10.92 10.12 -0.25
N TRP A 195 10.25 10.90 0.58
CA TRP A 195 8.83 10.71 0.87
C TRP A 195 7.93 10.82 -0.36
N GLU A 196 8.33 11.63 -1.35
CA GLU A 196 7.57 11.80 -2.59
C GLU A 196 7.59 10.52 -3.42
N GLU A 197 8.76 9.90 -3.60
CA GLU A 197 8.89 8.61 -4.28
C GLU A 197 8.09 7.51 -3.58
N PHE A 198 8.20 7.43 -2.24
CA PHE A 198 7.38 6.52 -1.44
C PHE A 198 5.88 6.78 -1.65
N GLY A 199 5.49 8.05 -1.65
CA GLY A 199 4.11 8.48 -1.83
C GLY A 199 3.55 8.11 -3.20
N HIS A 200 4.33 8.29 -4.27
CA HIS A 200 3.95 7.90 -5.64
C HIS A 200 3.79 6.38 -5.73
N SER A 201 4.75 5.63 -5.19
CA SER A 201 4.69 4.17 -5.17
C SER A 201 3.44 3.63 -4.47
N TYR A 202 3.05 4.27 -3.36
CA TYR A 202 1.81 3.94 -2.67
C TYR A 202 0.56 4.19 -3.53
N ILE A 203 0.50 5.30 -4.26
CA ILE A 203 -0.67 5.62 -5.10
C ILE A 203 -0.80 4.60 -6.24
N ILE A 204 0.30 4.38 -6.97
CA ILE A 204 0.33 3.43 -8.09
C ILE A 204 -0.02 2.03 -7.60
N GLY A 205 0.61 1.57 -6.50
CA GLY A 205 0.30 0.28 -5.89
C GLY A 205 -1.16 0.16 -5.47
N ARG A 206 -1.75 1.19 -4.85
CA ARG A 206 -3.17 1.16 -4.52
C ARG A 206 -4.06 1.02 -5.76
N CYS A 207 -3.77 1.78 -6.81
CA CYS A 207 -4.50 1.73 -8.07
C CYS A 207 -4.41 0.38 -8.77
N CYS A 208 -3.41 -0.42 -8.44
CA CYS A 208 -3.32 -1.79 -8.91
C CYS A 208 -4.21 -2.74 -8.09
N TRP A 209 -4.58 -2.47 -6.84
CA TRP A 209 -5.09 -3.52 -5.93
C TRP A 209 -6.49 -3.31 -5.34
N THR A 210 -7.19 -2.22 -5.65
CA THR A 210 -8.53 -2.01 -5.10
C THR A 210 -9.61 -2.88 -5.77
N SER A 211 -10.48 -3.49 -4.97
CA SER A 211 -11.60 -4.28 -5.49
C SER A 211 -12.79 -3.43 -5.95
N HIS A 212 -12.78 -2.13 -5.64
CA HIS A 212 -13.93 -1.24 -5.84
C HIS A 212 -13.56 -0.02 -6.69
N PRO A 213 -14.30 0.25 -7.79
CA PRO A 213 -14.10 1.40 -8.66
C PRO A 213 -14.07 2.76 -7.95
N GLU A 214 -14.95 2.95 -6.98
CA GLU A 214 -15.10 4.15 -6.17
C GLU A 214 -13.90 4.43 -5.25
N GLU A 215 -13.06 3.42 -4.99
CA GLU A 215 -11.85 3.55 -4.19
C GLU A 215 -10.60 3.91 -5.02
N ARG A 216 -10.76 4.11 -6.36
CA ARG A 216 -9.71 4.52 -7.31
C ARG A 216 -9.59 6.04 -7.47
N ASP A 217 -9.75 6.81 -6.40
CA ASP A 217 -9.61 8.27 -6.42
C ASP A 217 -8.14 8.73 -6.47
N VAL A 218 -7.51 8.58 -7.63
CA VAL A 218 -6.10 8.98 -7.87
C VAL A 218 -5.86 10.43 -7.45
N LEU A 219 -6.77 11.34 -7.83
CA LEU A 219 -6.64 12.77 -7.52
C LEU A 219 -6.70 13.01 -6.00
N GLY A 220 -7.63 12.35 -5.30
CA GLY A 220 -7.71 12.38 -3.84
C GLY A 220 -6.41 11.92 -3.18
N PHE A 221 -5.81 10.81 -3.64
CA PHE A 221 -4.55 10.32 -3.08
C PHE A 221 -3.37 11.24 -3.40
N CYS A 222 -3.31 11.82 -4.60
CA CYS A 222 -2.34 12.86 -4.94
C CYS A 222 -2.48 14.08 -4.02
N ASN A 223 -3.70 14.49 -3.68
CA ASN A 223 -3.94 15.60 -2.76
C ASN A 223 -3.48 15.27 -1.34
N VAL A 224 -3.63 14.02 -0.88
CA VAL A 224 -3.06 13.56 0.40
C VAL A 224 -1.53 13.65 0.38
N VAL A 225 -0.86 13.19 -0.68
CA VAL A 225 0.61 13.33 -0.81
C VAL A 225 1.03 14.79 -0.83
N LYS A 226 0.34 15.65 -1.59
CA LYS A 226 0.60 17.09 -1.62
C LYS A 226 0.47 17.72 -0.23
N TRP A 227 -0.54 17.31 0.54
CA TRP A 227 -0.72 17.76 1.92
C TRP A 227 0.44 17.27 2.80
N LEU A 228 0.78 15.99 2.71
CA LEU A 228 1.88 15.41 3.50
C LEU A 228 3.23 16.08 3.17
N MET A 229 3.47 16.46 1.92
CA MET A 229 4.72 17.09 1.51
C MET A 229 4.81 18.59 1.82
N LYS A 230 3.73 19.25 2.23
CA LYS A 230 3.69 20.72 2.36
C LYS A 230 3.13 21.25 3.67
N HIS A 231 2.23 20.51 4.31
CA HIS A 231 1.51 21.01 5.46
C HIS A 231 2.40 21.05 6.70
N PRO A 232 2.44 22.15 7.48
CA PRO A 232 3.32 22.26 8.64
C PRO A 232 3.09 21.19 9.71
N GLU A 233 1.88 20.65 9.80
CA GLU A 233 1.51 19.57 10.73
C GLU A 233 1.72 18.17 10.16
N SER A 234 2.19 18.05 8.93
CA SER A 234 2.50 16.75 8.34
C SER A 234 3.71 16.12 9.04
N PRO A 235 3.67 14.81 9.33
CA PRO A 235 4.84 14.10 9.84
C PRO A 235 5.98 14.07 8.81
N TRP A 236 5.70 14.07 7.50
CA TRP A 236 6.73 14.08 6.43
C TRP A 236 7.47 15.41 6.33
N ILE A 237 6.92 16.50 6.88
CA ILE A 237 7.63 17.78 7.05
C ILE A 237 8.53 17.76 8.29
N LYS A 238 8.16 16.99 9.32
CA LYS A 238 8.92 16.93 10.57
C LYS A 238 10.19 16.10 10.45
N VAL A 239 10.18 15.07 9.61
CA VAL A 239 11.31 14.17 9.39
C VAL A 239 11.48 13.87 7.91
N LYS A 240 12.72 13.75 7.44
CA LYS A 240 13.03 13.18 6.13
C LYS A 240 12.97 11.65 6.19
N LEU A 241 12.76 11.00 5.04
CA LEU A 241 12.76 9.55 4.94
C LEU A 241 14.14 8.96 5.27
N LYS A 242 15.20 9.55 4.71
CA LYS A 242 16.61 9.28 4.97
C LYS A 242 17.31 10.50 5.56
#